data_AF-A0A699KU28-F1
#
_entry.id   AF-A0A699KU28-F1
#
_cell.length_a   1.000
_cell.length_b   1.000
_cell.length_c   1.000
_cell.angle_alpha   90.00
_cell.angle_beta   90.00
_cell.angle_gamma   90.00
#
_symmetry.space_group_name_H-M   'P 1'
#
loop_
_entity.id
_entity.type
_entity.pdbx_description
1 polymer ?
#
loop_
_entity_poly.entity_id
_entity_poly.type
_entity_poly.pdbx_seq_one_letter_code
_entity_poly.pdbx_strand_id
1 'polypeptide(L)'
;MSGRGGVVNNTWDGVVPLQSQPNQLILRLAANLTWVEARDPLHKDIDVHATCGLGPGMSFANRVLQRAPRMGPLGLVPCAVGGPRGTKISEWERGGFLYKQLLRRSRVARRGGGVICGILWFQGESDTVNVVDATMYKRRLANLFNNLRTDLRSPLLPIIQIEDELEVV
;
A
#
# COMPACT_ATOMS: atom_id res chain seq x y z
N MET A 1 -2.50 -0.52 -5.18
CA MET A 1 -3.33 -1.72 -5.27
C MET A 1 -3.68 -2.19 -3.86
N SER A 2 -4.96 -2.33 -3.53
CA SER A 2 -5.46 -2.80 -2.23
C SER A 2 -5.43 -4.33 -2.06
N GLY A 3 -5.05 -5.06 -3.12
CA GLY A 3 -5.02 -6.52 -3.16
C GLY A 3 -6.34 -7.10 -3.66
N ARG A 4 -6.28 -7.88 -4.73
CA ARG A 4 -7.43 -8.55 -5.38
C ARG A 4 -7.19 -10.05 -5.61
N GLY A 5 -6.08 -10.60 -5.14
CA GLY A 5 -5.77 -12.02 -5.33
C GLY A 5 -6.81 -12.91 -4.65
N GLY A 6 -7.30 -13.92 -5.38
CA GLY A 6 -8.37 -14.82 -4.90
C GLY A 6 -9.77 -14.20 -4.88
N VAL A 7 -9.97 -12.99 -5.43
CA VAL A 7 -11.30 -12.38 -5.53
C VAL A 7 -11.98 -12.82 -6.83
N VAL A 8 -13.12 -13.52 -6.71
CA VAL A 8 -13.98 -13.92 -7.82
C VAL A 8 -15.42 -13.49 -7.50
N ASN A 9 -16.11 -12.86 -8.44
CA ASN A 9 -17.50 -12.38 -8.25
C ASN A 9 -17.70 -11.58 -6.95
N ASN A 10 -16.81 -10.61 -6.69
CA ASN A 10 -16.78 -9.78 -5.48
C ASN A 10 -16.67 -10.56 -4.16
N THR A 11 -16.18 -11.80 -4.20
CA THR A 11 -15.97 -12.63 -3.01
C THR A 11 -14.52 -13.11 -2.99
N TRP A 12 -13.83 -12.92 -1.87
CA TRP A 12 -12.50 -13.49 -1.68
C TRP A 12 -12.63 -14.97 -1.26
N ASP A 13 -11.87 -15.85 -1.91
CA ASP A 13 -11.87 -17.30 -1.68
C ASP A 13 -11.35 -17.72 -0.29
N GLY A 14 -10.69 -16.81 0.44
CA GLY A 14 -10.12 -17.08 1.76
C GLY A 14 -8.83 -17.89 1.73
N VAL A 15 -8.28 -18.19 0.55
CA VAL A 15 -7.05 -18.98 0.41
C VAL A 15 -5.86 -18.08 0.75
N VAL A 16 -5.07 -18.48 1.74
CA VAL A 16 -3.86 -17.78 2.15
C VAL A 16 -2.64 -18.68 1.93
N PRO A 17 -1.73 -18.35 0.99
CA PRO A 17 -0.55 -19.15 0.72
C PRO A 17 0.43 -19.10 1.90
N LEU A 18 1.34 -20.08 1.98
CA LEU A 18 2.31 -20.22 3.07
C LEU A 18 3.13 -18.95 3.32
N GLN A 19 3.51 -18.25 2.26
CA GLN A 19 4.33 -17.04 2.33
C GLN A 19 3.58 -15.85 2.95
N SER A 20 2.25 -15.87 2.93
CA SER A 20 1.38 -14.81 3.46
C SER A 20 0.73 -15.17 4.80
N GLN A 21 1.17 -16.26 5.45
CA GLN A 21 0.61 -16.67 6.73
C GLN A 21 0.83 -15.60 7.82
N PRO A 22 -0.11 -15.44 8.76
CA PRO A 22 0.03 -14.51 9.88
C PRO A 22 1.27 -14.82 10.73
N ASN A 23 1.84 -13.77 11.31
CA ASN A 23 2.99 -13.85 12.20
C ASN A 23 2.81 -12.79 13.30
N GLN A 24 3.01 -13.17 14.56
CA GLN A 24 2.81 -12.30 15.72
C GLN A 24 3.72 -11.05 15.71
N LEU A 25 4.84 -11.11 14.98
CA LEU A 25 5.74 -9.98 14.80
C LEU A 25 5.32 -9.04 13.64
N ILE A 26 4.28 -9.38 12.87
CA ILE A 26 3.77 -8.53 11.79
C ILE A 26 2.45 -7.91 12.25
N LEU A 27 2.46 -6.59 12.39
CA LEU A 27 1.30 -5.81 12.81
C LEU A 27 0.74 -5.02 11.62
N ARG A 28 -0.55 -4.72 11.66
CA ARG A 28 -1.24 -3.89 10.70
C ARG A 28 -1.93 -2.73 11.42
N LEU A 29 -1.80 -1.53 10.89
CA LEU A 29 -2.58 -0.39 11.38
C LEU A 29 -4.00 -0.47 10.81
N ALA A 30 -5.01 -0.73 11.64
CA ALA A 30 -6.40 -0.80 11.22
C ALA A 30 -7.00 0.57 10.88
N ALA A 31 -8.21 0.60 10.32
CA ALA A 31 -8.91 1.83 9.94
C ALA A 31 -9.19 2.76 11.14
N ASN A 32 -9.50 2.16 12.29
CA ASN A 32 -9.70 2.83 13.57
C ASN A 32 -8.38 3.31 14.23
N LEU A 33 -7.24 3.19 13.54
CA LEU A 33 -5.91 3.62 13.98
C LEU A 33 -5.31 2.82 15.14
N THR A 34 -5.76 1.58 15.37
CA THR A 34 -5.13 0.64 16.32
C THR A 34 -4.23 -0.35 15.60
N TRP A 35 -3.15 -0.78 16.25
CA TRP A 35 -2.34 -1.89 15.78
C TRP A 35 -3.02 -3.22 16.10
N VAL A 36 -3.10 -4.10 15.11
CA VAL A 36 -3.63 -5.47 15.24
C VAL A 36 -2.67 -6.44 14.57
N GLU A 37 -2.78 -7.74 14.87
CA GLU A 37 -2.05 -8.77 14.09
C GLU A 37 -2.39 -8.65 12.60
N ALA A 38 -1.38 -8.66 11.75
CA ALA A 38 -1.58 -8.53 10.31
C ALA A 38 -2.11 -9.84 9.71
N ARG A 39 -3.22 -9.72 8.97
CA ARG A 39 -3.85 -10.82 8.22
C ARG A 39 -4.37 -10.24 6.91
N ASP A 40 -4.21 -10.99 5.83
CA ASP A 40 -4.91 -10.65 4.58
C ASP A 40 -6.42 -10.87 4.74
N PRO A 41 -7.26 -10.07 4.06
CA PRO A 41 -6.92 -8.96 3.16
C PRO A 41 -6.52 -7.69 3.95
N LEU A 42 -5.29 -7.19 3.74
CA LEU A 42 -4.74 -6.08 4.53
C LEU A 42 -5.52 -4.76 4.40
N HIS A 43 -6.25 -4.56 3.30
CA HIS A 43 -6.99 -3.33 3.02
C HIS A 43 -8.49 -3.45 3.24
N LYS A 44 -9.01 -4.54 3.83
CA LYS A 44 -10.45 -4.81 3.95
C LYS A 44 -11.26 -3.68 4.62
N ASP A 45 -10.68 -2.99 5.60
CA ASP A 45 -11.28 -1.85 6.31
C ASP A 45 -10.79 -0.48 5.79
N ILE A 46 -9.93 -0.46 4.77
CA ILE A 46 -9.36 0.74 4.16
C ILE A 46 -10.03 1.03 2.80
N ASP A 47 -10.06 0.03 1.92
CA ASP A 47 -10.66 0.11 0.59
C ASP A 47 -12.09 -0.43 0.61
N VAL A 48 -12.94 0.18 1.45
CA VAL A 48 -14.27 -0.32 1.82
C VAL A 48 -15.29 -0.38 0.67
N HIS A 49 -14.97 0.22 -0.47
CA HIS A 49 -15.83 0.26 -1.65
C HIS A 49 -15.54 -0.87 -2.65
N ALA A 50 -14.65 -1.81 -2.31
CA ALA A 50 -14.35 -2.96 -3.14
C ALA A 50 -13.91 -4.17 -2.30
N THR A 51 -14.25 -5.38 -2.78
CA THR A 51 -13.78 -6.60 -2.13
C THR A 51 -12.27 -6.71 -2.22
N CYS A 52 -11.62 -6.75 -1.05
CA CYS A 52 -10.18 -6.94 -0.94
C CYS A 52 -9.87 -8.43 -0.84
N GLY A 53 -8.80 -8.85 -1.51
CA GLY A 53 -8.20 -10.17 -1.37
C GLY A 53 -6.73 -10.07 -1.02
N LEU A 54 -5.94 -11.07 -1.43
CA LEU A 54 -4.50 -11.06 -1.22
C LEU A 54 -3.84 -9.88 -1.94
N GLY A 55 -2.88 -9.26 -1.23
CA GLY A 55 -1.90 -8.33 -1.79
C GLY A 55 -0.47 -8.76 -1.46
N PRO A 56 0.54 -7.98 -1.86
CA PRO A 56 1.95 -8.33 -1.63
C PRO A 56 2.44 -8.08 -0.20
N GLY A 57 1.63 -7.45 0.66
CA GLY A 57 2.08 -6.93 1.96
C GLY A 57 2.52 -8.02 2.94
N MET A 58 1.73 -9.10 3.09
CA MET A 58 2.05 -10.18 4.02
C MET A 58 3.29 -10.97 3.58
N SER A 59 3.37 -11.34 2.31
CA SER A 59 4.52 -12.08 1.76
C SER A 59 5.80 -11.25 1.82
N PHE A 60 5.72 -9.95 1.52
CA PHE A 60 6.84 -9.02 1.71
C PHE A 60 7.30 -8.98 3.17
N ALA A 61 6.38 -8.74 4.11
CA ALA A 61 6.71 -8.61 5.53
C ALA A 61 7.33 -9.89 6.11
N ASN A 62 6.76 -11.06 5.79
CA ASN A 62 7.32 -12.34 6.19
C ASN A 62 8.74 -12.52 5.63
N ARG A 63 8.96 -12.16 4.36
CA ARG A 63 10.28 -12.28 3.75
C ARG A 63 11.31 -11.34 4.39
N VAL A 64 10.91 -10.11 4.75
CA VAL A 64 11.79 -9.16 5.45
C VAL A 64 12.21 -9.73 6.81
N LEU A 65 11.27 -10.21 7.62
CA LEU A 65 11.59 -10.79 8.93
C LEU A 65 12.46 -12.05 8.83
N GLN A 66 12.24 -12.90 7.83
CA GLN A 66 13.11 -14.05 7.56
C GLN A 66 14.56 -13.63 7.24
N ARG A 67 14.74 -12.51 6.52
CA ARG A 67 16.07 -12.01 6.15
C ARG A 67 16.71 -11.15 7.24
N ALA A 68 15.93 -10.65 8.19
CA ALA A 68 16.39 -9.82 9.29
C ALA A 68 15.75 -10.26 10.63
N PRO A 69 16.12 -11.43 11.17
CA PRO A 69 15.46 -12.03 12.34
C PRO A 69 15.63 -11.23 13.65
N ARG A 70 16.55 -10.26 13.68
CA ARG A 70 16.77 -9.35 14.83
C ARG A 70 15.99 -8.03 14.70
N MET A 71 15.35 -7.80 13.55
CA MET A 71 14.40 -6.71 13.36
C MET A 71 13.20 -7.05 14.23
N GLY A 72 12.86 -6.20 15.20
CA GLY A 72 11.68 -6.40 16.03
C GLY A 72 10.37 -6.40 15.23
N PRO A 73 9.23 -6.14 15.87
CA PRO A 73 7.94 -6.12 15.18
C PRO A 73 7.93 -5.21 13.94
N LEU A 74 7.38 -5.71 12.83
CA LEU A 74 7.23 -4.99 11.56
C LEU A 74 5.78 -4.52 11.42
N GLY A 75 5.61 -3.20 11.25
CA GLY A 75 4.31 -2.58 11.06
C GLY A 75 3.97 -2.33 9.58
N LEU A 76 2.82 -2.84 9.13
CA LEU A 76 2.21 -2.53 7.85
C LEU A 76 1.16 -1.41 8.01
N VAL A 77 1.26 -0.38 7.17
CA VAL A 77 0.33 0.75 7.16
C VAL A 77 -0.42 0.75 5.83
N PRO A 78 -1.50 -0.04 5.69
CA PRO A 78 -2.27 -0.10 4.45
C PRO A 78 -2.94 1.25 4.20
N CYS A 79 -2.75 1.80 3.00
CA CYS A 79 -3.32 3.09 2.60
C CYS A 79 -3.96 3.03 1.21
N ALA A 80 -3.75 1.96 0.44
CA ALA A 80 -4.23 1.90 -0.93
C ALA A 80 -5.76 1.87 -0.99
N VAL A 81 -6.30 2.62 -1.94
CA VAL A 81 -7.72 2.64 -2.30
C VAL A 81 -7.80 2.34 -3.79
N GLY A 82 -8.49 1.25 -4.13
CA GLY A 82 -8.79 0.92 -5.51
C GLY A 82 -10.21 1.34 -5.87
N GLY A 83 -11.17 1.18 -4.96
CA GLY A 83 -12.58 1.35 -5.28
C GLY A 83 -13.02 0.47 -6.48
N PRO A 84 -14.21 0.73 -7.05
CA PRO A 84 -14.74 -0.06 -8.16
C PRO A 84 -14.07 0.23 -9.51
N ARG A 85 -13.34 1.35 -9.67
CA ARG A 85 -12.75 1.77 -10.95
C ARG A 85 -11.24 2.04 -10.91
N GLY A 86 -10.60 1.73 -9.78
CA GLY A 86 -9.22 2.17 -9.50
C GLY A 86 -9.17 3.66 -9.12
N THR A 87 -8.01 4.09 -8.63
CA THR A 87 -7.71 5.51 -8.39
C THR A 87 -6.57 5.96 -9.29
N LYS A 88 -6.72 7.12 -9.92
CA LYS A 88 -5.69 7.75 -10.75
C LYS A 88 -4.67 8.45 -9.87
N ILE A 89 -3.48 8.66 -10.40
CA ILE A 89 -2.41 9.33 -9.65
C ILE A 89 -2.75 10.80 -9.32
N SER A 90 -3.64 11.44 -10.10
CA SER A 90 -4.15 12.79 -9.80
C SER A 90 -4.95 12.84 -8.49
N GLU A 91 -5.59 11.74 -8.07
CA GLU A 91 -6.32 11.66 -6.80
C GLU A 91 -5.38 11.55 -5.59
N TRP A 92 -4.10 11.25 -5.84
CA TRP A 92 -3.03 11.17 -4.84
C TRP A 92 -2.21 12.47 -4.75
N GLU A 93 -2.60 13.53 -5.45
CA GLU A 93 -1.89 14.82 -5.39
C GLU A 93 -1.84 15.39 -3.97
N ARG A 94 -0.78 16.16 -3.69
CA ARG A 94 -0.56 16.75 -2.38
C ARG A 94 -1.74 17.62 -1.98
N GLY A 95 -2.30 17.35 -0.80
CA GLY A 95 -3.49 18.04 -0.29
C GLY A 95 -4.82 17.37 -0.69
N GLY A 96 -4.80 16.42 -1.62
CA GLY A 96 -5.93 15.54 -1.92
C GLY A 96 -6.33 14.64 -0.75
N PHE A 97 -7.53 14.08 -0.81
CA PHE A 97 -8.07 13.27 0.28
C PHE A 97 -7.22 12.02 0.57
N LEU A 98 -6.88 11.23 -0.47
CA LEU A 98 -6.09 10.00 -0.33
C LEU A 98 -4.69 10.30 0.22
N TYR A 99 -4.06 11.36 -0.29
CA TYR A 99 -2.78 11.84 0.20
C TYR A 99 -2.82 12.22 1.70
N LYS A 100 -3.83 12.98 2.11
CA LYS A 100 -4.03 13.37 3.52
C LYS A 100 -4.28 12.16 4.42
N GLN A 101 -5.04 11.17 3.97
CA GLN A 101 -5.27 9.94 4.71
C GLN A 101 -3.98 9.13 4.88
N LEU A 102 -3.18 8.99 3.83
CA LEU A 102 -1.86 8.35 3.89
C LEU A 102 -0.99 9.04 4.94
N LEU A 103 -0.83 10.37 4.85
CA LEU A 103 -0.01 11.11 5.83
C LEU A 103 -0.53 10.98 7.26
N ARG A 104 -1.85 11.01 7.46
CA ARG A 104 -2.47 10.82 8.79
C ARG A 104 -2.09 9.46 9.37
N ARG A 105 -2.23 8.39 8.58
CA ARG A 105 -1.92 7.02 9.00
C ARG A 105 -0.44 6.82 9.25
N SER A 106 0.44 7.35 8.39
CA SER A 106 1.90 7.33 8.60
C SER A 106 2.32 8.06 9.88
N ARG A 107 1.69 9.20 10.20
CA ARG A 107 1.97 9.94 11.45
C ARG A 107 1.54 9.15 12.67
N VAL A 108 0.37 8.50 12.63
CA VAL A 108 -0.10 7.63 13.71
C VAL A 108 0.85 6.46 13.92
N ALA A 109 1.30 5.81 12.84
CA ALA A 109 2.23 4.69 12.93
C ALA A 109 3.54 5.05 13.64
N ARG A 110 3.98 6.32 13.57
CA ARG A 110 5.16 6.83 14.27
C ARG A 110 4.95 7.17 15.75
N ARG A 111 3.70 7.33 16.22
CA ARG A 111 3.42 7.78 17.60
C ARG A 111 3.97 6.84 18.68
N GLY A 112 4.08 5.54 18.38
CA GLY A 112 4.65 4.53 19.27
C GLY A 112 6.18 4.40 19.19
N GLY A 113 6.89 5.39 18.62
CA GLY A 113 8.35 5.33 18.43
C GLY A 113 8.79 4.55 17.18
N GLY A 114 7.84 4.05 16.38
CA GLY A 114 8.14 3.37 15.11
C GLY A 114 8.79 4.29 14.08
N VAL A 115 9.65 3.72 13.24
CA VAL A 115 10.30 4.39 12.12
C VAL A 115 9.64 3.94 10.82
N ILE A 116 9.31 4.90 9.93
CA ILE A 116 8.84 4.57 8.58
C ILE A 116 10.06 4.18 7.74
N CYS A 117 10.24 2.88 7.51
CA CYS A 117 11.41 2.34 6.82
C CYS A 117 11.33 2.44 5.29
N GLY A 118 10.13 2.61 4.74
CA GLY A 118 9.93 2.74 3.30
C GLY A 118 8.46 2.80 2.91
N ILE A 119 8.22 2.99 1.61
CA ILE A 119 6.90 2.97 0.99
C ILE A 119 6.93 1.92 -0.13
N LEU A 120 5.93 1.03 -0.11
CA LEU A 120 5.62 0.17 -1.25
C LEU A 120 4.52 0.86 -2.05
N TRP A 121 4.80 1.18 -3.31
CA TRP A 121 3.89 1.88 -4.19
C TRP A 121 3.54 0.99 -5.39
N PHE A 122 2.26 0.69 -5.56
CA PHE A 122 1.78 -0.03 -6.73
C PHE A 122 0.49 0.62 -7.19
N GLN A 123 0.51 1.34 -8.29
CA GLN A 123 -0.63 2.01 -8.89
C GLN A 123 -0.20 2.43 -10.28
N GLY A 124 -1.12 2.49 -11.23
CA GLY A 124 -0.87 3.07 -12.55
C GLY A 124 -1.92 2.65 -13.58
N GLU A 125 -2.57 1.52 -13.33
CA GLU A 125 -3.58 0.90 -14.17
C GLU A 125 -4.66 1.91 -14.61
N SER A 126 -5.22 2.69 -13.68
CA SER A 126 -6.27 3.69 -13.98
C SER A 126 -5.80 4.88 -14.82
N ASP A 127 -4.51 5.19 -14.85
CA ASP A 127 -3.95 6.29 -15.64
C ASP A 127 -3.70 5.89 -17.11
N THR A 128 -3.73 4.60 -17.42
CA THR A 128 -3.53 4.08 -18.80
C THR A 128 -4.75 4.25 -19.71
N VAL A 129 -5.92 4.56 -19.14
CA VAL A 129 -7.20 4.61 -19.87
C VAL A 129 -7.21 5.69 -20.96
N ASN A 130 -6.48 6.79 -20.77
CA ASN A 130 -6.36 7.84 -21.78
C ASN A 130 -4.93 8.38 -21.86
N VAL A 131 -4.57 8.88 -23.05
CA VAL A 131 -3.20 9.33 -23.37
C VAL A 131 -2.73 10.51 -22.50
N VAL A 132 -3.63 11.39 -22.07
CA VAL A 132 -3.27 12.58 -21.28
C VAL A 132 -2.80 12.16 -19.89
N ASP A 133 -3.54 11.29 -19.22
CA ASP A 133 -3.15 10.79 -17.90
C ASP A 133 -1.88 9.95 -17.97
N ALA A 134 -1.77 9.06 -18.95
CA ALA A 134 -0.58 8.23 -19.15
C ALA A 134 0.68 9.08 -19.39
N THR A 135 0.58 10.12 -20.24
CA THR A 135 1.70 11.04 -20.53
C THR A 135 2.11 11.85 -19.30
N MET A 136 1.15 12.22 -18.44
CA MET A 136 1.41 13.00 -17.22
C MET A 136 1.89 12.15 -16.04
N TYR A 137 1.72 10.83 -16.10
CA TYR A 137 1.92 9.90 -15.00
C TYR A 137 3.31 10.03 -14.34
N LYS A 138 4.38 9.93 -15.14
CA LYS A 138 5.77 10.01 -14.64
C LYS A 138 6.04 11.29 -13.85
N ARG A 139 5.54 12.43 -14.34
CA ARG A 139 5.70 13.73 -13.66
C ARG A 139 4.91 13.79 -12.36
N ARG A 140 3.65 13.34 -12.38
CA ARG A 140 2.79 13.31 -11.19
C ARG A 140 3.36 12.36 -10.12
N LEU A 141 3.92 11.23 -10.52
CA LEU A 141 4.57 10.25 -9.64
C LEU A 141 5.82 10.82 -8.96
N ALA A 142 6.71 11.44 -9.73
CA ALA A 142 7.88 12.11 -9.17
C ALA A 142 7.48 13.19 -8.15
N ASN A 143 6.44 13.98 -8.47
CA ASN A 143 5.91 14.98 -7.54
C ASN A 143 5.33 14.34 -6.28
N LEU A 144 4.54 13.27 -6.41
CA LEU A 144 4.00 12.53 -5.26
C LEU A 144 5.11 12.06 -4.32
N PHE A 145 6.15 11.42 -4.86
CA PHE A 145 7.25 10.89 -4.06
C PHE A 145 8.06 11.99 -3.36
N ASN A 146 8.35 13.10 -4.04
CA ASN A 146 9.02 14.24 -3.45
C ASN A 146 8.17 14.89 -2.33
N ASN A 147 6.87 15.01 -2.57
CA ASN A 147 5.94 15.52 -1.56
C ASN A 147 5.88 14.59 -0.35
N LEU A 148 5.80 13.27 -0.53
CA LEU A 148 5.80 12.30 0.56
C LEU A 148 7.09 12.35 1.40
N ARG A 149 8.26 12.39 0.76
CA ARG A 149 9.55 12.55 1.44
C ARG A 149 9.60 13.83 2.28
N THR A 150 9.10 14.93 1.72
CA THR A 150 9.04 16.23 2.39
C THR A 150 8.09 16.19 3.59
N ASP A 151 6.84 15.77 3.39
CA ASP A 151 5.78 15.84 4.41
C ASP A 151 5.93 14.75 5.50
N LEU A 152 6.66 13.67 5.22
CA LEU A 152 7.09 12.67 6.21
C LEU A 152 8.42 13.02 6.89
N ARG A 153 9.10 14.10 6.43
CA ARG A 153 10.42 14.54 6.89
C ARG A 153 11.48 13.44 6.81
N SER A 154 11.48 12.73 5.68
CA SER A 154 12.44 11.65 5.40
C SER A 154 12.93 11.80 3.94
N PRO A 155 13.95 12.64 3.70
CA PRO A 155 14.42 12.93 2.34
C PRO A 155 14.98 11.71 1.61
N LEU A 156 15.52 10.74 2.36
CA LEU A 156 16.08 9.49 1.83
C LEU A 156 15.11 8.31 1.97
N LEU A 157 13.81 8.56 2.20
CA LEU A 157 12.84 7.48 2.37
C LEU A 157 12.86 6.56 1.13
N PRO A 158 13.16 5.25 1.31
CA PRO A 158 13.06 4.29 0.24
C PRO A 158 11.62 4.19 -0.25
N ILE A 159 11.44 4.29 -1.56
CA ILE A 159 10.14 4.07 -2.21
C ILE A 159 10.39 3.00 -3.27
N ILE A 160 9.74 1.86 -3.11
CA ILE A 160 9.77 0.76 -4.07
C ILE A 160 8.48 0.87 -4.87
N GLN A 161 8.60 1.29 -6.12
CA GLN A 161 7.48 1.30 -7.05
C GLN A 161 7.43 -0.02 -7.82
N ILE A 162 6.23 -0.48 -8.12
CA ILE A 162 5.99 -1.60 -9.04
C ILE A 162 5.56 -0.99 -10.37
N GLU A 163 6.23 -1.41 -11.44
CA GLU A 163 5.91 -1.04 -12.81
C GLU A 163 5.03 -2.13 -13.40
N ASP A 164 3.91 -1.74 -14.01
CA ASP A 164 3.10 -2.65 -14.81
C ASP A 164 3.80 -2.87 -16.15
N GLU A 165 4.57 -3.94 -16.28
CA GLU A 165 4.97 -4.44 -17.59
C GLU A 165 3.77 -5.14 -18.22
N LEU A 166 3.02 -4.40 -19.04
CA LEU A 166 2.26 -5.03 -20.13
C LEU A 166 3.26 -5.24 -21.27
N GLU A 167 3.86 -6.43 -21.34
CA GLU A 167 4.40 -6.91 -22.62
C GLU A 167 3.22 -6.96 -23.60
N VAL A 168 3.17 -5.98 -24.50
CA VAL A 168 2.36 -6.10 -25.71
C VAL A 168 3.09 -7.11 -26.60
N VAL A 169 2.60 -8.36 -26.60
CA VAL A 169 2.94 -9.35 -27.62
C VAL A 169 2.28 -8.97 -28.94
#